data_AF-A0AAV2JPU9-F1
#
_entry.id   AF-A0AAV2JPU9-F1
#
_cell.length_a   1.000
_cell.length_b   1.000
_cell.length_c   1.000
_cell.angle_alpha   90.00
_cell.angle_beta   90.00
_cell.angle_gamma   90.00
#
_symmetry.space_group_name_H-M   'P 1'
#
loop_
_entity.id
_entity.type
_entity.pdbx_description
1 polymer ?
#
loop_
_entity_poly.entity_id
_entity_poly.type
_entity_poly.pdbx_seq_one_letter_code
_entity_poly.pdbx_strand_id
1 'polypeptide(L)'
;MKLQCIAFLWIKNSPLLDLPVGHFTMGSTSDKAIDVPEPEDKSEDQPVVSKSKASVDPWPPSLLFHNGCPLLNHGGIARTLWDIIVNVATLYIAIIVPYEITFMRANLANRPTLGLDTIMEIFFVLDILVNFRTSYEVEEVLVTDSRSICVRYVKSWLLIDIIAATPLDLLHIFNIHVIDMMHLMKTVRLVRLVRLIKKLEKYSANSTLVLSILMFSFTLIAHWAACVWYEIGLFDLGTSHWHAGWLAQMAERLERSYMANRTGGLSEADAYTGALYFTVSSMTTVGFGNISPQTKPEKWFATCLMLSGVSK
;
A
#
# COMPACT_ATOMS: atom_id res chain seq x y z
N MET A 1 25.96 15.24 0.16
CA MET A 1 25.95 16.40 -0.76
C MET A 1 26.69 16.13 -2.09
N LYS A 2 26.55 14.93 -2.70
CA LYS A 2 27.13 14.59 -4.01
C LYS A 2 26.20 13.82 -4.97
N LEU A 3 24.94 13.60 -4.61
CA LEU A 3 23.96 12.88 -5.46
C LEU A 3 22.99 13.81 -6.23
N GLN A 4 22.82 15.06 -5.81
CA GLN A 4 21.95 16.02 -6.50
C GLN A 4 22.58 16.64 -7.77
N CYS A 5 23.92 16.61 -7.93
CA CYS A 5 24.57 17.26 -9.08
C CYS A 5 24.47 16.47 -10.40
N ILE A 6 24.23 15.16 -10.37
CA ILE A 6 24.20 14.35 -11.60
C ILE A 6 22.87 14.53 -12.37
N ALA A 7 21.76 14.78 -11.66
CA ALA A 7 20.45 15.00 -12.29
C ALA A 7 20.34 16.36 -13.00
N PHE A 8 20.99 17.41 -12.48
CA PHE A 8 20.92 18.76 -13.05
C PHE A 8 21.82 18.97 -14.27
N LEU A 9 22.97 18.28 -14.33
CA LEU A 9 23.89 18.39 -15.48
C LEU A 9 23.36 17.72 -16.75
N TRP A 10 22.36 16.85 -16.65
CA TRP A 10 21.82 16.12 -17.79
C TRP A 10 20.59 16.76 -18.43
N ILE A 11 19.89 17.62 -17.68
CA ILE A 11 18.75 18.42 -18.19
C ILE A 11 19.23 19.57 -19.09
N LYS A 12 20.45 20.09 -18.89
CA LYS A 12 20.91 21.31 -19.56
C LYS A 12 21.49 21.10 -20.97
N ASN A 13 21.62 19.85 -21.44
CA ASN A 13 22.37 19.54 -22.68
C ASN A 13 21.60 18.69 -23.71
N SER A 14 20.30 18.89 -23.85
CA SER A 14 19.48 18.19 -24.86
C SER A 14 18.94 19.16 -25.92
N PRO A 15 19.32 19.02 -27.21
CA PRO A 15 18.82 19.83 -28.32
C PRO A 15 17.55 19.20 -28.87
N LEU A 16 16.40 19.40 -28.22
CA LEU A 16 15.10 18.91 -28.69
C LEU A 16 13.99 19.91 -28.35
N LEU A 17 14.12 21.12 -28.91
CA LEU A 17 13.00 22.01 -29.21
C LEU A 17 13.01 22.09 -30.73
N ASP A 18 12.24 21.22 -31.38
CA ASP A 18 11.64 21.42 -32.72
C ASP A 18 10.92 20.13 -33.12
N LEU A 19 9.60 20.09 -32.89
CA LEU A 19 8.70 19.17 -33.58
C LEU A 19 7.65 20.02 -34.29
N PRO A 20 7.49 19.92 -35.63
CA PRO A 20 6.34 20.49 -36.30
C PRO A 20 5.14 19.55 -36.20
N VAL A 21 3.97 20.16 -36.05
CA VAL A 21 2.66 19.52 -35.96
C VAL A 21 2.25 19.00 -37.35
N GLY A 22 2.02 17.70 -37.48
CA GLY A 22 1.57 17.05 -38.72
C GLY A 22 0.05 16.97 -38.82
N HIS A 23 -0.50 17.59 -39.87
CA HIS A 23 -1.90 17.66 -40.25
C HIS A 23 -2.40 16.33 -40.83
N PHE A 24 -3.63 15.94 -40.52
CA PHE A 24 -4.29 14.71 -40.96
C PHE A 24 -5.11 14.98 -42.24
N THR A 25 -4.93 14.17 -43.30
CA THR A 25 -5.88 14.08 -44.43
C THR A 25 -6.04 12.64 -44.91
N MET A 26 -7.30 12.19 -44.98
CA MET A 26 -7.75 10.94 -45.59
C MET A 26 -7.68 10.99 -47.12
N GLY A 27 -7.42 9.84 -47.76
CA GLY A 27 -7.56 9.63 -49.20
C GLY A 27 -7.66 8.13 -49.52
N SER A 28 -8.62 7.78 -50.38
CA SER A 28 -9.20 6.45 -50.60
C SER A 28 -8.59 5.67 -51.78
N THR A 29 -9.08 4.41 -51.91
CA THR A 29 -9.33 3.62 -53.15
C THR A 29 -8.17 3.00 -53.94
N SER A 30 -8.16 1.65 -53.97
CA SER A 30 -8.50 0.80 -55.14
C SER A 30 -7.52 -0.36 -55.38
N ASP A 31 -8.11 -1.53 -55.65
CA ASP A 31 -7.51 -2.81 -56.02
C ASP A 31 -6.58 -2.77 -57.24
N LYS A 32 -5.55 -3.63 -57.25
CA LYS A 32 -5.15 -4.49 -58.37
C LYS A 32 -4.03 -5.48 -57.97
N ALA A 33 -4.27 -6.76 -58.26
CA ALA A 33 -3.26 -7.83 -58.29
C ALA A 33 -2.39 -7.71 -59.54
N ILE A 34 -1.14 -8.22 -59.50
CA ILE A 34 -0.42 -8.96 -60.57
C ILE A 34 1.00 -9.34 -60.08
N ASP A 35 1.26 -10.65 -60.20
CA ASP A 35 2.47 -11.45 -60.48
C ASP A 35 3.89 -11.15 -59.92
N VAL A 36 4.50 -12.27 -59.51
CA VAL A 36 5.88 -12.51 -59.07
C VAL A 36 6.85 -12.53 -60.28
N PRO A 37 8.08 -12.00 -60.12
CA PRO A 37 9.27 -12.84 -60.27
C PRO A 37 10.36 -12.58 -59.20
N GLU A 38 11.06 -13.65 -58.84
CA GLU A 38 12.27 -13.74 -57.99
C GLU A 38 13.55 -13.47 -58.82
N PRO A 39 14.78 -13.42 -58.24
CA PRO A 39 15.32 -12.53 -57.21
C PRO A 39 16.48 -11.64 -57.76
N GLU A 40 16.72 -10.46 -57.16
CA GLU A 40 17.99 -9.74 -57.32
C GLU A 40 18.66 -9.47 -55.96
N ASP A 41 19.90 -9.94 -55.88
CA ASP A 41 20.90 -9.79 -54.83
C ASP A 41 21.27 -8.33 -54.60
N LYS A 42 20.96 -7.79 -53.41
CA LYS A 42 21.62 -6.60 -52.85
C LYS A 42 21.76 -6.75 -51.33
N SER A 43 23.01 -6.91 -50.93
CA SER A 43 23.55 -6.67 -49.61
C SER A 43 23.19 -5.26 -49.10
N GLU A 44 22.42 -5.17 -48.01
CA GLU A 44 22.28 -3.93 -47.24
C GLU A 44 22.20 -4.26 -45.74
N ASP A 45 23.06 -3.60 -44.97
CA ASP A 45 23.35 -3.82 -43.55
C ASP A 45 22.11 -3.82 -42.66
N GLN A 46 21.77 -4.99 -42.09
CA GLN A 46 20.85 -5.08 -40.95
C GLN A 46 21.62 -4.97 -39.63
N PRO A 47 21.07 -4.28 -38.61
CA PRO A 47 21.69 -4.20 -37.30
C PRO A 47 21.83 -5.61 -36.73
N VAL A 48 23.03 -5.95 -36.25
CA VAL A 48 23.40 -7.26 -35.72
C VAL A 48 22.46 -7.62 -34.55
N VAL A 49 21.40 -8.36 -34.86
CA VAL A 49 20.61 -9.09 -33.86
C VAL A 49 21.47 -10.26 -33.41
N SER A 50 22.16 -10.09 -32.29
CA SER A 50 22.87 -11.20 -31.64
C SER A 50 21.84 -12.23 -31.15
N LYS A 51 21.52 -13.21 -31.99
CA LYS A 51 20.87 -14.45 -31.56
C LYS A 51 21.87 -15.25 -30.73
N SER A 52 22.03 -14.90 -29.45
CA SER A 52 22.64 -15.82 -28.49
C SER A 52 21.66 -16.97 -28.26
N LYS A 53 22.12 -18.20 -28.53
CA LYS A 53 21.41 -19.46 -28.20
C LYS A 53 20.73 -19.32 -26.83
N ALA A 54 19.41 -19.31 -26.83
CA ALA A 54 18.62 -19.38 -25.61
C ALA A 54 18.82 -20.78 -25.01
N SER A 55 19.63 -20.89 -23.95
CA SER A 55 19.34 -21.87 -22.92
C SER A 55 17.91 -21.58 -22.46
N VAL A 56 17.04 -22.58 -22.56
CA VAL A 56 15.69 -22.49 -22.03
C VAL A 56 15.81 -22.59 -20.52
N ASP A 57 16.23 -21.48 -19.91
CA ASP A 57 16.15 -21.30 -18.48
C ASP A 57 14.66 -21.13 -18.16
N PRO A 58 14.08 -21.92 -17.23
CA PRO A 58 12.64 -21.86 -16.95
C PRO A 58 12.14 -20.49 -16.46
N TRP A 59 13.07 -19.60 -16.11
CA TRP A 59 12.81 -18.27 -15.56
C TRP A 59 13.75 -17.25 -16.21
N PRO A 60 13.25 -16.06 -16.60
CA PRO A 60 14.11 -15.03 -17.16
C PRO A 60 15.11 -14.52 -16.10
N PRO A 61 16.31 -14.08 -16.51
CA PRO A 61 17.35 -13.64 -15.57
C PRO A 61 16.83 -12.55 -14.63
N SER A 62 17.15 -12.69 -13.35
CA SER A 62 16.67 -11.81 -12.26
C SER A 62 17.22 -10.39 -12.34
N LEU A 63 18.43 -10.25 -12.89
CA LEU A 63 19.12 -8.98 -13.10
C LEU A 63 19.48 -8.85 -14.58
N LEU A 64 19.04 -7.76 -15.19
CA LEU A 64 19.43 -7.35 -16.52
C LEU A 64 20.44 -6.22 -16.41
N PHE A 65 21.43 -6.18 -17.30
CA PHE A 65 22.40 -5.08 -17.36
C PHE A 65 22.13 -4.24 -18.60
N HIS A 66 21.80 -2.97 -18.42
CA HIS A 66 21.71 -2.00 -19.50
C HIS A 66 22.75 -0.89 -19.23
N ASN A 67 23.70 -0.70 -20.15
CA ASN A 67 24.81 0.25 -20.02
C ASN A 67 25.60 0.12 -18.69
N GLY A 68 25.84 -1.11 -18.23
CA GLY A 68 26.60 -1.38 -17.00
C GLY A 68 25.86 -1.11 -15.68
N CYS A 69 24.60 -0.66 -15.73
CA CYS A 69 23.76 -0.53 -14.54
C CYS A 69 22.87 -1.77 -14.34
N PRO A 70 22.75 -2.29 -13.11
CA PRO A 70 21.79 -3.36 -12.81
C PRO A 70 20.36 -2.81 -12.91
N LEU A 71 19.54 -3.51 -13.68
CA LEU A 71 18.10 -3.31 -13.85
C LEU A 71 17.39 -4.56 -13.33
N LEU A 72 16.40 -4.37 -12.47
CA LEU A 72 15.63 -5.47 -11.92
C LEU A 72 14.59 -5.91 -12.95
N ASN A 73 14.64 -7.16 -13.37
CA ASN A 73 13.67 -7.71 -14.29
C ASN A 73 12.32 -7.87 -13.59
N HIS A 74 11.25 -7.26 -14.12
CA HIS A 74 9.90 -7.42 -13.60
C HIS A 74 9.49 -8.90 -13.47
N GLY A 75 9.85 -9.75 -14.43
CA GLY A 75 9.51 -11.17 -14.43
C GLY A 75 10.42 -12.05 -13.56
N GLY A 76 11.46 -11.48 -12.96
CA GLY A 76 12.47 -12.23 -12.22
C GLY A 76 12.04 -12.63 -10.81
N ILE A 77 12.55 -13.77 -10.34
CA ILE A 77 12.31 -14.28 -8.97
C ILE A 77 12.74 -13.24 -7.91
N ALA A 78 13.83 -12.52 -8.14
CA ALA A 78 14.32 -11.49 -7.21
C ALA A 78 13.31 -10.35 -7.03
N ARG A 79 12.60 -9.95 -8.10
CA ARG A 79 11.54 -8.94 -8.00
C ARG A 79 10.35 -9.47 -7.22
N THR A 80 9.93 -10.70 -7.50
CA THR A 80 8.84 -11.36 -6.77
C THR A 80 9.15 -11.47 -5.28
N LEU A 81 10.38 -11.86 -4.91
CA LEU A 81 10.80 -11.92 -3.50
C LEU A 81 10.81 -10.53 -2.84
N TRP A 82 11.33 -9.52 -3.53
CA TRP A 82 11.28 -8.14 -3.03
C TRP A 82 9.84 -7.68 -2.80
N ASP A 83 8.95 -7.94 -3.77
CA ASP A 83 7.53 -7.62 -3.67
C ASP A 83 6.86 -8.33 -2.47
N ILE A 84 7.22 -9.59 -2.18
CA ILE A 84 6.74 -10.31 -1.00
C ILE A 84 7.21 -9.62 0.28
N ILE A 85 8.49 -9.25 0.39
CA ILE A 85 9.04 -8.58 1.57
C ILE A 85 8.34 -7.24 1.80
N VAL A 86 8.16 -6.44 0.73
CA VAL A 86 7.43 -5.16 0.80
C VAL A 86 5.98 -5.35 1.23
N ASN A 87 5.32 -6.39 0.73
CA ASN A 87 3.95 -6.71 1.12
C ASN A 87 3.86 -7.10 2.61
N VAL A 88 4.80 -7.93 3.11
CA VAL A 88 4.85 -8.32 4.54
C VAL A 88 5.12 -7.10 5.43
N ALA A 89 6.06 -6.23 5.05
CA ALA A 89 6.33 -4.98 5.75
C ALA A 89 5.10 -4.06 5.76
N THR A 90 4.38 -3.96 4.64
CA THR A 90 3.14 -3.17 4.55
C THR A 90 2.08 -3.73 5.47
N LEU A 91 1.97 -5.05 5.54
CA LEU A 91 0.99 -5.69 6.39
C LEU A 91 1.28 -5.48 7.88
N TYR A 92 2.56 -5.58 8.27
CA TYR A 92 2.98 -5.28 9.63
C TYR A 92 2.52 -3.88 10.07
N ILE A 93 2.76 -2.86 9.22
CA ILE A 93 2.29 -1.48 9.48
C ILE A 93 0.77 -1.41 9.57
N ALA A 94 0.05 -2.12 8.71
CA ALA A 94 -1.41 -2.11 8.69
C ALA A 94 -2.06 -2.62 9.98
N ILE A 95 -1.35 -3.45 10.77
CA ILE A 95 -1.82 -3.97 12.07
C ILE A 95 -1.29 -3.09 13.21
N ILE A 96 0.01 -2.79 13.22
CA ILE A 96 0.63 -2.10 14.36
C ILE A 96 0.18 -0.64 14.45
N VAL A 97 0.05 0.08 13.34
CA VAL A 97 -0.25 1.53 13.37
C VAL A 97 -1.61 1.83 14.01
N PRO A 98 -2.73 1.20 13.60
CA PRO A 98 -4.01 1.41 14.27
C PRO A 98 -3.95 1.04 15.75
N TYR A 99 -3.37 -0.13 16.08
CA TYR A 99 -3.23 -0.58 17.46
C TYR A 99 -2.48 0.42 18.35
N GLU A 100 -1.35 0.96 17.88
CA GLU A 100 -0.56 1.92 18.65
C GLU A 100 -1.22 3.28 18.81
N ILE A 101 -1.99 3.72 17.82
CA ILE A 101 -2.71 4.99 17.90
C ILE A 101 -3.79 4.89 18.97
N THR A 102 -4.45 3.72 19.08
CA THR A 102 -5.61 3.56 19.94
C THR A 102 -5.27 3.07 21.33
N PHE A 103 -4.52 1.98 21.47
CA PHE A 103 -4.25 1.33 22.76
C PHE A 103 -3.04 1.93 23.48
N MET A 104 -1.98 2.29 22.76
CA MET A 104 -0.71 2.75 23.36
C MET A 104 -0.62 4.28 23.53
N ARG A 105 -1.75 4.99 23.69
CA ARG A 105 -1.78 6.45 23.78
C ARG A 105 -1.05 7.01 25.02
N ALA A 106 -1.09 6.29 26.13
CA ALA A 106 -0.44 6.72 27.37
C ALA A 106 1.10 6.58 27.35
N ASN A 107 1.64 5.71 26.50
CA ASN A 107 3.07 5.37 26.45
C ASN A 107 3.79 5.96 25.22
N LEU A 108 3.27 7.06 24.63
CA LEU A 108 3.87 7.68 23.44
C LEU A 108 5.35 8.06 23.61
N ALA A 109 5.77 8.47 24.82
CA ALA A 109 7.12 8.95 25.08
C ALA A 109 8.19 7.84 25.13
N ASN A 110 7.80 6.57 25.35
CA ASN A 110 8.73 5.45 25.46
C ASN A 110 8.26 4.24 24.63
N ARG A 111 7.91 4.49 23.37
CA ARG A 111 7.48 3.45 22.43
C ARG A 111 8.67 2.55 22.06
N PRO A 112 8.69 1.27 22.45
CA PRO A 112 9.77 0.35 22.06
C PRO A 112 9.81 0.10 20.56
N THR A 113 8.71 0.35 19.85
CA THR A 113 8.53 0.18 18.41
C THR A 113 9.05 1.35 17.57
N LEU A 114 9.42 2.48 18.18
CA LEU A 114 9.90 3.68 17.45
C LEU A 114 11.05 3.37 16.49
N GLY A 115 12.00 2.53 16.92
CA GLY A 115 13.11 2.09 16.09
C GLY A 115 12.66 1.26 14.89
N LEU A 116 11.73 0.34 15.09
CA LEU A 116 11.16 -0.50 14.02
C LEU A 116 10.37 0.33 13.01
N ASP A 117 9.58 1.29 13.49
CA ASP A 117 8.84 2.21 12.62
C ASP A 117 9.80 3.03 11.74
N THR A 118 10.88 3.55 12.32
CA THR A 118 11.92 4.29 11.58
C THR A 118 12.60 3.41 10.53
N ILE A 119 12.92 2.16 10.87
CA ILE A 119 13.50 1.19 9.94
C ILE A 119 12.54 0.93 8.78
N MET A 120 11.26 0.74 9.07
CA MET A 120 10.25 0.52 8.05
C MET A 120 10.13 1.73 7.12
N GLU A 121 10.14 2.96 7.64
CA GLU A 121 10.14 4.17 6.82
C GLU A 121 11.31 4.19 5.81
N ILE A 122 12.53 3.91 6.26
CA ILE A 122 13.71 3.83 5.40
C ILE A 122 13.52 2.71 4.36
N PHE A 123 13.01 1.55 4.76
CA PHE A 123 12.76 0.42 3.87
C PHE A 123 11.80 0.78 2.72
N PHE A 124 10.75 1.56 2.98
CA PHE A 124 9.84 2.01 1.92
C PHE A 124 10.44 3.08 1.00
N VAL A 125 11.35 3.92 1.50
CA VAL A 125 12.13 4.81 0.62
C VAL A 125 13.02 3.99 -0.32
N LEU A 126 13.61 2.90 0.17
CA LEU A 126 14.38 1.97 -0.67
C LEU A 126 13.49 1.29 -1.71
N ASP A 127 12.25 0.91 -1.37
CA ASP A 127 11.30 0.35 -2.34
C ASP A 127 11.05 1.30 -3.53
N ILE A 128 10.89 2.60 -3.26
CA ILE A 128 10.76 3.61 -4.31
C ILE A 128 11.97 3.61 -5.24
N LEU A 129 13.19 3.54 -4.69
CA LEU A 129 14.42 3.50 -5.49
C LEU A 129 14.51 2.22 -6.34
N VAL A 130 14.07 1.08 -5.81
CA VAL A 130 14.00 -0.19 -6.56
C VAL A 130 12.97 -0.10 -7.68
N ASN A 131 11.81 0.52 -7.43
CA ASN A 131 10.76 0.71 -8.44
C ASN A 131 11.24 1.60 -9.61
N PHE A 132 12.08 2.61 -9.37
CA PHE A 132 12.74 3.39 -10.43
C PHE A 132 13.69 2.58 -11.32
N ARG A 133 14.16 1.42 -10.85
CA ARG A 133 15.10 0.52 -11.54
C ARG A 133 14.48 -0.80 -11.97
N THR A 134 13.15 -0.89 -11.99
CA THR A 134 12.43 -2.07 -12.43
C THR A 134 11.97 -1.89 -13.88
N SER A 135 12.23 -2.89 -14.73
CA SER A 135 11.77 -2.89 -16.12
C SER A 135 10.24 -2.94 -16.22
N TYR A 136 9.69 -2.56 -17.38
CA TYR A 136 8.27 -2.76 -17.66
C TYR A 136 8.09 -3.35 -19.07
N GLU A 137 6.94 -3.97 -19.27
CA GLU A 137 6.53 -4.58 -20.52
C GLU A 137 5.41 -3.73 -21.14
N VAL A 138 5.56 -3.37 -22.41
CA VAL A 138 4.50 -2.76 -23.23
C VAL A 138 4.37 -3.62 -24.48
N GLU A 139 3.19 -4.19 -24.71
CA GLU A 139 2.88 -4.98 -25.91
C GLU A 139 3.91 -6.11 -26.17
N GLU A 140 4.24 -6.88 -25.12
CA GLU A 140 5.20 -8.01 -25.16
C GLU A 140 6.67 -7.64 -25.48
N VAL A 141 6.97 -6.35 -25.63
CA VAL A 141 8.34 -5.84 -25.78
C VAL A 141 8.84 -5.32 -24.44
N LEU A 142 9.96 -5.89 -23.99
CA LEU A 142 10.64 -5.47 -22.78
C LEU A 142 11.37 -4.14 -23.02
N VAL A 143 10.87 -3.07 -22.39
CA VAL A 143 11.55 -1.77 -22.43
C VAL A 143 12.52 -1.69 -21.25
N THR A 144 13.81 -1.59 -21.57
CA THR A 144 14.91 -1.50 -20.59
C THR A 144 15.48 -0.09 -20.43
N ASP A 145 15.03 0.86 -21.24
CA ASP A 145 15.50 2.25 -21.17
C ASP A 145 15.11 2.91 -19.84
N SER A 146 16.11 3.38 -19.10
CA SER A 146 15.91 3.97 -17.78
C SER A 146 15.20 5.32 -17.82
N ARG A 147 15.32 6.08 -18.93
CA ARG A 147 14.62 7.37 -19.08
C ARG A 147 13.11 7.17 -19.16
N SER A 148 12.67 6.25 -20.02
CA SER A 148 11.25 5.98 -20.23
C SER A 148 10.58 5.40 -18.99
N ILE A 149 11.27 4.52 -18.25
CA ILE A 149 10.84 3.99 -16.95
C ILE A 149 10.59 5.13 -15.96
N CYS A 150 11.55 6.05 -15.81
CA CYS A 150 11.45 7.15 -14.86
C CYS A 150 10.27 8.08 -15.17
N VAL A 151 10.12 8.52 -16.43
CA VAL A 151 9.04 9.43 -16.83
C VAL A 151 7.67 8.81 -16.59
N ARG A 152 7.51 7.53 -16.94
CA ARG A 152 6.25 6.81 -16.71
C ARG A 152 5.94 6.67 -15.22
N TYR A 153 6.93 6.32 -14.40
CA TYR A 153 6.77 6.16 -12.96
C TYR A 153 6.40 7.47 -12.25
N VAL A 154 7.11 8.56 -12.59
CA VAL A 154 6.84 9.91 -12.07
C VAL A 154 5.41 10.34 -12.36
N LYS A 155 4.91 10.09 -13.58
CA LYS A 155 3.57 10.50 -14.01
C LYS A 155 2.44 9.69 -13.37
N SER A 156 2.70 8.46 -12.92
CA SER A 156 1.64 7.52 -12.51
C SER A 156 1.60 7.25 -11.02
N TRP A 157 2.73 6.82 -10.42
CA TRP A 157 2.73 6.22 -9.09
C TRP A 157 3.60 6.96 -8.06
N LEU A 158 4.55 7.78 -8.52
CA LEU A 158 5.50 8.46 -7.64
C LEU A 158 4.83 9.35 -6.59
N LEU A 159 3.78 10.10 -6.96
CA LEU A 159 3.09 10.97 -6.00
C LEU A 159 2.48 10.17 -4.84
N ILE A 160 1.82 9.05 -5.16
CA ILE A 160 1.22 8.16 -4.16
C ILE A 160 2.32 7.56 -3.27
N ASP A 161 3.45 7.19 -3.85
CA ASP A 161 4.60 6.65 -3.12
C ASP A 161 5.26 7.63 -2.17
N ILE A 162 5.51 8.84 -2.64
CA ILE A 162 6.13 9.89 -1.82
C ILE A 162 5.19 10.23 -0.65
N ILE A 163 3.90 10.42 -0.92
CA ILE A 163 2.90 10.68 0.12
C ILE A 163 2.89 9.54 1.14
N ALA A 164 2.94 8.28 0.70
CA ALA A 164 2.96 7.13 1.59
C ALA A 164 4.29 6.97 2.36
N ALA A 165 5.42 7.37 1.77
CA ALA A 165 6.77 7.26 2.34
C ALA A 165 7.20 8.47 3.18
N THR A 166 6.36 9.50 3.31
CA THR A 166 6.71 10.68 4.10
C THR A 166 6.71 10.35 5.60
N PRO A 167 7.83 10.51 6.30
CA PRO A 167 7.91 10.35 7.75
C PRO A 167 7.31 11.59 8.42
N LEU A 168 6.00 11.55 8.69
CA LEU A 168 5.24 12.70 9.20
C LEU A 168 5.59 13.02 10.67
N ASP A 169 6.18 12.06 11.38
CA ASP A 169 6.74 12.26 12.72
C ASP A 169 7.99 13.19 12.68
N LEU A 170 8.71 13.30 11.54
CA LEU A 170 9.81 14.25 11.38
C LEU A 170 9.32 15.71 11.29
N LEU A 171 8.13 15.93 10.72
CA LEU A 171 7.49 17.26 10.65
C LEU A 171 7.07 17.78 12.03
N HIS A 172 6.85 16.89 13.00
CA HIS A 172 6.58 17.24 14.39
C HIS A 172 7.77 17.99 15.04
N ILE A 173 9.01 17.62 14.68
CA ILE A 173 10.23 18.31 15.14
C ILE A 173 10.29 19.75 14.63
N PHE A 174 9.67 20.02 13.47
CA PHE A 174 9.57 21.36 12.88
C PHE A 174 8.43 22.22 13.47
N ASN A 175 7.83 21.80 14.59
CA ASN A 175 6.97 22.63 15.45
C ASN A 175 5.66 23.14 14.81
N ILE A 176 5.17 22.48 13.76
CA ILE A 176 3.86 22.77 13.17
C ILE A 176 2.79 22.11 14.06
N HIS A 177 1.99 22.91 14.76
CA HIS A 177 0.95 22.46 15.69
C HIS A 177 -0.22 21.78 14.96
N VAL A 178 -0.07 20.50 14.63
CA VAL A 178 -1.12 19.72 13.96
C VAL A 178 -1.26 18.35 14.62
N ILE A 179 -1.60 18.35 15.91
CA ILE A 179 -1.74 17.14 16.73
C ILE A 179 -2.90 16.27 16.21
N ASP A 180 -4.00 16.88 15.72
CA ASP A 180 -5.12 16.14 15.14
C ASP A 180 -4.84 15.63 13.71
N MET A 181 -4.07 16.37 12.91
CA MET A 181 -3.65 15.89 11.58
C MET A 181 -2.65 14.75 11.67
N MET A 182 -1.86 14.67 12.74
CA MET A 182 -0.87 13.59 12.95
C MET A 182 -1.53 12.21 13.00
N HIS A 183 -2.73 12.10 13.59
CA HIS A 183 -3.49 10.85 13.63
C HIS A 183 -4.04 10.46 12.25
N LEU A 184 -4.61 11.43 11.52
CA LEU A 184 -5.15 11.21 10.17
C LEU A 184 -4.02 10.86 9.18
N MET A 185 -2.86 11.49 9.35
CA MET A 185 -1.69 11.31 8.51
C MET A 185 -1.04 9.93 8.62
N LYS A 186 -1.10 9.27 9.78
CA LYS A 186 -0.59 7.90 9.93
C LYS A 186 -1.41 6.89 9.12
N THR A 187 -2.69 7.19 8.85
CA THR A 187 -3.55 6.34 8.01
C THR A 187 -3.21 6.43 6.52
N VAL A 188 -2.48 7.46 6.08
CA VAL A 188 -1.96 7.57 4.70
C VAL A 188 -1.08 6.38 4.33
N ARG A 189 -0.39 5.78 5.31
CA ARG A 189 0.41 4.56 5.10
C ARG A 189 -0.45 3.38 4.62
N LEU A 190 -1.74 3.34 4.97
CA LEU A 190 -2.68 2.29 4.54
C LEU A 190 -3.01 2.35 3.05
N VAL A 191 -2.78 3.48 2.37
CA VAL A 191 -2.95 3.59 0.90
C VAL A 191 -2.09 2.57 0.16
N ARG A 192 -0.99 2.10 0.77
CA ARG A 192 -0.14 1.04 0.21
C ARG A 192 -0.86 -0.30 0.05
N LEU A 193 -1.87 -0.59 0.87
CA LEU A 193 -2.67 -1.80 0.75
C LEU A 193 -3.42 -1.87 -0.59
N VAL A 194 -3.68 -0.73 -1.24
CA VAL A 194 -4.24 -0.70 -2.60
C VAL A 194 -3.34 -1.44 -3.60
N ARG A 195 -2.02 -1.41 -3.41
CA ARG A 195 -1.07 -2.16 -4.26
C ARG A 195 -1.12 -3.65 -4.00
N LEU A 196 -1.29 -4.03 -2.73
CA LEU A 196 -1.46 -5.42 -2.34
C LEU A 196 -2.72 -5.98 -3.00
N ILE A 197 -3.85 -5.27 -2.93
CA ILE A 197 -5.11 -5.69 -3.55
C ILE A 197 -4.94 -5.90 -5.06
N LYS A 198 -4.36 -4.93 -5.78
CA LYS A 198 -4.11 -5.05 -7.23
C LYS A 198 -3.20 -6.22 -7.60
N LYS A 199 -2.21 -6.54 -6.77
CA LYS A 199 -1.34 -7.71 -6.98
C LYS A 199 -2.09 -9.01 -6.70
N LEU A 200 -2.89 -9.07 -5.64
CA LEU A 200 -3.68 -10.23 -5.26
C LEU A 200 -4.76 -10.59 -6.29
N GLU A 201 -5.35 -9.59 -6.96
CA GLU A 201 -6.30 -9.80 -8.08
C GLU A 201 -5.69 -10.67 -9.21
N LYS A 202 -4.39 -10.54 -9.47
CA LYS A 202 -3.68 -11.36 -10.47
C LYS A 202 -3.51 -12.83 -10.06
N TYR A 203 -3.48 -13.12 -8.76
CA TYR A 203 -3.31 -14.47 -8.20
C TYR A 203 -4.65 -15.16 -7.88
N SER A 204 -5.78 -14.52 -8.20
CA SER A 204 -7.14 -14.97 -7.87
C SER A 204 -7.61 -16.21 -8.64
N ALA A 205 -6.83 -16.71 -9.61
CA ALA A 205 -7.15 -17.94 -10.36
C ALA A 205 -7.18 -19.21 -9.49
N ASN A 206 -6.46 -19.21 -8.35
CA ASN A 206 -6.39 -20.35 -7.44
C ASN A 206 -7.45 -20.21 -6.33
N SER A 207 -8.45 -21.10 -6.31
CA SER A 207 -9.56 -21.07 -5.34
C SER A 207 -9.12 -21.08 -3.87
N THR A 208 -8.08 -21.85 -3.52
CA THR A 208 -7.49 -21.87 -2.17
C THR A 208 -6.85 -20.53 -1.80
N LEU A 209 -6.18 -19.86 -2.75
CA LEU A 209 -5.58 -18.56 -2.51
C LEU A 209 -6.65 -17.50 -2.29
N VAL A 210 -7.72 -17.51 -3.09
CA VAL A 210 -8.86 -16.59 -2.92
C VAL A 210 -9.46 -16.72 -1.52
N LEU A 211 -9.72 -17.95 -1.04
CA LEU A 211 -10.24 -18.16 0.31
C LEU A 211 -9.28 -17.64 1.37
N SER A 212 -7.98 -17.91 1.22
CA SER A 212 -6.96 -17.44 2.18
C SER A 212 -6.89 -15.90 2.24
N ILE A 213 -6.98 -15.22 1.09
CA ILE A 213 -7.01 -13.76 0.99
C ILE A 213 -8.27 -13.19 1.63
N LEU A 214 -9.43 -13.85 1.44
CA LEU A 214 -10.69 -13.44 2.04
C LEU A 214 -10.63 -13.53 3.57
N MET A 215 -10.16 -14.65 4.11
CA MET A 215 -10.00 -14.85 5.56
C MET A 215 -9.03 -13.84 6.18
N PHE A 216 -7.94 -13.57 5.46
CA PHE A 216 -6.95 -12.59 5.86
C PHE A 216 -7.54 -11.17 5.90
N SER A 217 -8.25 -10.78 4.82
CA SER A 217 -8.88 -9.47 4.70
C SER A 217 -9.96 -9.27 5.76
N PHE A 218 -10.79 -10.29 6.01
CA PHE A 218 -11.79 -10.29 7.07
C PHE A 218 -11.16 -10.01 8.45
N THR A 219 -10.07 -10.70 8.76
CA THR A 219 -9.35 -10.53 10.04
C THR A 219 -8.79 -9.11 10.18
N LEU A 220 -8.22 -8.56 9.11
CA LEU A 220 -7.67 -7.21 9.12
C LEU A 220 -8.75 -6.14 9.30
N ILE A 221 -9.89 -6.27 8.61
CA ILE A 221 -11.04 -5.37 8.77
C ILE A 221 -11.61 -5.46 10.19
N ALA A 222 -11.75 -6.66 10.74
CA ALA A 222 -12.23 -6.86 12.10
C ALA A 222 -11.29 -6.21 13.13
N HIS A 223 -9.98 -6.29 12.92
CA HIS A 223 -8.98 -5.60 13.73
C HIS A 223 -9.11 -4.07 13.65
N TRP A 224 -9.23 -3.50 12.45
CA TRP A 224 -9.44 -2.05 12.29
C TRP A 224 -10.75 -1.58 12.93
N ALA A 225 -11.83 -2.32 12.72
CA ALA A 225 -13.11 -2.04 13.36
C ALA A 225 -12.98 -2.09 14.89
N ALA A 226 -12.19 -3.03 15.44
CA ALA A 226 -11.98 -3.13 16.88
C ALA A 226 -11.21 -1.91 17.43
N CYS A 227 -10.18 -1.45 16.72
CA CYS A 227 -9.48 -0.21 17.05
C CYS A 227 -10.44 1.00 17.07
N VAL A 228 -11.30 1.15 16.05
CA VAL A 228 -12.29 2.23 16.00
C VAL A 228 -13.32 2.11 17.12
N TRP A 229 -13.80 0.91 17.41
CA TRP A 229 -14.74 0.65 18.49
C TRP A 229 -14.18 1.04 19.86
N TYR A 230 -12.90 0.76 20.09
CA TYR A 230 -12.20 1.19 21.29
C TYR A 230 -12.04 2.70 21.38
N GLU A 231 -11.69 3.39 20.29
CA GLU A 231 -11.65 4.85 20.26
C GLU A 231 -13.00 5.50 20.57
N ILE A 232 -14.10 4.92 20.07
CA ILE A 232 -15.45 5.39 20.43
C ILE A 232 -15.70 5.21 21.93
N GLY A 233 -15.28 4.08 22.52
CA GLY A 233 -15.39 3.85 23.96
C GLY A 233 -14.58 4.86 24.78
N LEU A 234 -13.36 5.18 24.35
CA LEU A 234 -12.53 6.23 24.97
C LEU A 234 -13.15 7.62 24.84
N PHE A 235 -13.74 7.93 23.69
CA PHE A 235 -14.46 9.18 23.47
C PHE A 235 -15.64 9.32 24.43
N ASP A 236 -16.42 8.25 24.61
CA ASP A 236 -17.58 8.24 25.49
C ASP A 236 -17.19 8.42 26.98
N LEU A 237 -16.02 7.92 27.40
CA LEU A 237 -15.47 8.20 28.74
C LEU A 237 -15.21 9.69 29.00
N GLY A 238 -14.98 10.48 27.95
CA GLY A 238 -14.82 11.93 28.02
C GLY A 238 -16.12 12.70 28.28
N THR A 239 -17.27 12.07 28.04
CA THR A 239 -18.59 12.73 28.08
C THR A 239 -19.22 12.75 29.49
N SER A 240 -20.32 13.48 29.66
CA SER A 240 -21.12 13.50 30.90
C SER A 240 -21.83 12.17 31.17
N HIS A 241 -22.07 11.36 30.14
CA HIS A 241 -22.81 10.10 30.21
C HIS A 241 -21.91 8.87 30.09
N TRP A 242 -20.66 8.99 30.54
CA TRP A 242 -19.63 7.96 30.38
C TRP A 242 -20.01 6.56 30.88
N HIS A 243 -20.81 6.46 31.96
CA HIS A 243 -21.30 5.18 32.48
C HIS A 243 -22.15 4.39 31.47
N ALA A 244 -22.74 5.06 30.49
CA ALA A 244 -23.56 4.42 29.47
C ALA A 244 -22.74 3.75 28.37
N GLY A 245 -21.47 4.14 28.18
CA GLY A 245 -20.61 3.60 27.12
C GLY A 245 -20.26 2.13 27.33
N TRP A 246 -20.06 1.40 26.24
CA TRP A 246 -19.76 -0.03 26.24
C TRP A 246 -18.53 -0.36 27.11
N LEU A 247 -17.51 0.49 27.06
CA LEU A 247 -16.24 0.30 27.75
C LEU A 247 -16.43 0.42 29.28
N ALA A 248 -17.23 1.39 29.73
CA ALA A 248 -17.57 1.55 31.14
C ALA A 248 -18.43 0.39 31.66
N GLN A 249 -19.42 -0.05 30.88
CA GLN A 249 -20.26 -1.20 31.26
C GLN A 249 -19.48 -2.51 31.31
N MET A 250 -18.54 -2.72 30.38
CA MET A 250 -17.68 -3.89 30.42
C MET A 250 -16.76 -3.86 31.66
N ALA A 251 -16.24 -2.68 32.01
CA ALA A 251 -15.43 -2.49 33.21
C ALA A 251 -16.16 -2.86 34.49
N GLU A 252 -17.42 -2.41 34.59
CA GLU A 252 -18.29 -2.69 35.72
C GLU A 252 -18.57 -4.20 35.87
N ARG A 253 -18.85 -4.89 34.76
CA ARG A 253 -19.07 -6.35 34.77
C ARG A 253 -17.85 -7.17 35.17
N LEU A 254 -16.65 -6.63 34.94
CA LEU A 254 -15.37 -7.25 35.32
C LEU A 254 -14.89 -6.80 36.70
N GLU A 255 -15.72 -6.06 37.46
CA GLU A 255 -15.37 -5.49 38.77
C GLU A 255 -14.13 -4.58 38.74
N ARG A 256 -13.88 -3.96 37.58
CA ARG A 256 -12.74 -3.05 37.31
C ARG A 256 -13.24 -1.68 36.84
N SER A 257 -14.27 -1.17 37.49
CA SER A 257 -14.93 0.09 37.10
C SER A 257 -13.96 1.28 37.04
N TYR A 258 -14.22 2.19 36.11
CA TYR A 258 -13.52 3.47 36.06
C TYR A 258 -13.87 4.32 37.29
N MET A 259 -12.88 5.00 37.84
CA MET A 259 -13.07 5.94 38.95
C MET A 259 -13.77 7.21 38.47
N ALA A 260 -14.34 7.99 39.40
CA ALA A 260 -14.97 9.29 39.08
C ALA A 260 -13.99 10.29 38.41
N ASN A 261 -12.68 10.14 38.66
CA ASN A 261 -11.61 10.90 37.99
C ASN A 261 -11.20 10.31 36.62
N ARG A 262 -11.98 9.38 36.07
CA ARG A 262 -11.72 8.71 34.77
C ARG A 262 -10.37 7.98 34.71
N THR A 263 -9.88 7.57 35.87
CA THR A 263 -8.66 6.78 36.04
C THR A 263 -9.02 5.34 36.43
N GLY A 264 -8.10 4.39 36.20
CA GLY A 264 -8.39 2.97 36.34
C GLY A 264 -9.11 2.41 35.11
N GLY A 265 -9.79 1.27 35.27
CA GLY A 265 -10.50 0.59 34.18
C GLY A 265 -9.88 -0.74 33.75
N LEU A 266 -10.16 -1.14 32.51
CA LEU A 266 -9.63 -2.35 31.91
C LEU A 266 -8.14 -2.24 31.57
N SER A 267 -7.46 -3.39 31.58
CA SER A 267 -6.18 -3.53 30.88
C SER A 267 -6.36 -3.33 29.38
N GLU A 268 -5.34 -2.82 28.69
CA GLU A 268 -5.34 -2.66 27.23
C GLU A 268 -5.66 -3.98 26.52
N ALA A 269 -5.16 -5.11 27.04
CA ALA A 269 -5.44 -6.44 26.49
C ALA A 269 -6.91 -6.86 26.64
N ASP A 270 -7.52 -6.56 27.79
CA ASP A 270 -8.94 -6.89 28.04
C ASP A 270 -9.85 -6.02 27.18
N ALA A 271 -9.51 -4.73 27.03
CA ALA A 271 -10.24 -3.83 26.15
C ALA A 271 -10.11 -4.22 24.68
N TYR A 272 -8.92 -4.62 24.23
CA TYR A 272 -8.68 -5.10 22.85
C TYR A 272 -9.47 -6.37 22.56
N THR A 273 -9.40 -7.37 23.45
CA THR A 273 -10.13 -8.64 23.28
C THR A 273 -11.64 -8.43 23.31
N GLY A 274 -12.16 -7.56 24.18
CA GLY A 274 -13.57 -7.17 24.20
C GLY A 274 -14.01 -6.48 22.91
N ALA A 275 -13.21 -5.53 22.41
CA ALA A 275 -13.50 -4.83 21.16
C ALA A 275 -13.49 -5.79 19.95
N LEU A 276 -12.47 -6.66 19.86
CA LEU A 276 -12.37 -7.65 18.79
C LEU A 276 -13.52 -8.67 18.84
N TYR A 277 -13.92 -9.11 20.04
CA TYR A 277 -15.06 -10.00 20.23
C TYR A 277 -16.36 -9.35 19.72
N PHE A 278 -16.61 -8.07 20.07
CA PHE A 278 -17.78 -7.34 19.56
C PHE A 278 -17.76 -7.22 18.04
N THR A 279 -16.63 -6.85 17.44
CA THR A 279 -16.57 -6.64 15.99
C THR A 279 -16.69 -7.92 15.21
N VAL A 280 -15.97 -8.98 15.61
CA VAL A 280 -16.07 -10.30 14.96
C VAL A 280 -17.48 -10.86 15.09
N SER A 281 -18.10 -10.81 16.29
CA SER A 281 -19.47 -11.31 16.47
C SER A 281 -20.52 -10.50 15.70
N SER A 282 -20.31 -9.20 15.50
CA SER A 282 -21.18 -8.35 14.68
C SER A 282 -21.01 -8.62 13.18
N MET A 283 -19.77 -8.71 12.70
CA MET A 283 -19.47 -8.96 11.28
C MET A 283 -19.87 -10.37 10.83
N THR A 284 -19.76 -11.36 11.72
CA THR A 284 -20.22 -12.74 11.47
C THR A 284 -21.72 -12.92 11.71
N THR A 285 -22.45 -11.84 12.06
CA THR A 285 -23.90 -11.86 12.34
C THR A 285 -24.34 -12.76 13.50
N VAL A 286 -23.41 -13.22 14.33
CA VAL A 286 -23.70 -14.06 15.51
C VAL A 286 -24.38 -13.24 16.61
N GLY A 287 -23.86 -12.03 16.89
CA GLY A 287 -24.55 -11.02 17.69
C GLY A 287 -25.00 -11.45 19.10
N PHE A 288 -24.10 -12.01 19.92
CA PHE A 288 -24.42 -12.51 21.27
C PHE A 288 -25.03 -11.47 22.24
N GLY A 289 -24.87 -10.17 21.97
CA GLY A 289 -25.48 -9.09 22.76
C GLY A 289 -24.79 -8.77 24.09
N ASN A 290 -23.71 -9.49 24.45
CA ASN A 290 -22.95 -9.24 25.66
C ASN A 290 -22.33 -7.84 25.67
N ILE A 291 -21.76 -7.39 24.56
CA ILE A 291 -21.33 -6.00 24.35
C ILE A 291 -22.32 -5.41 23.35
N SER A 292 -22.97 -4.30 23.72
CA SER A 292 -24.00 -3.68 22.88
C SER A 292 -23.84 -2.15 22.85
N PRO A 293 -24.16 -1.52 21.72
CA PRO A 293 -24.10 -0.07 21.57
C PRO A 293 -25.24 0.61 22.33
N GLN A 294 -24.91 1.63 23.11
CA GLN A 294 -25.84 2.35 23.98
C GLN A 294 -25.87 3.83 23.62
N THR A 295 -24.71 4.41 23.37
CA THR A 295 -24.58 5.81 22.98
C THR A 295 -24.92 6.02 21.51
N LYS A 296 -25.20 7.27 21.12
CA LYS A 296 -25.46 7.64 19.72
C LYS A 296 -24.29 7.27 18.78
N PRO A 297 -23.01 7.61 19.07
CA PRO A 297 -21.90 7.25 18.20
C PRO A 297 -21.71 5.73 18.11
N GLU A 298 -21.84 4.99 19.21
CA GLU A 298 -21.78 3.53 19.22
C GLU A 298 -22.86 2.90 18.32
N LYS A 299 -24.09 3.40 18.38
CA LYS A 299 -25.21 2.90 17.56
C LYS A 299 -24.97 3.11 16.07
N TRP A 300 -24.54 4.31 15.68
CA TRP A 300 -24.19 4.60 14.27
C TRP A 300 -23.09 3.68 13.76
N PHE A 301 -22.01 3.53 14.54
CA PHE A 301 -20.91 2.64 14.17
C PHE A 301 -21.37 1.18 14.05
N ALA A 302 -22.13 0.68 15.02
CA ALA A 302 -22.64 -0.69 14.98
C ALA A 302 -23.55 -0.93 13.77
N THR A 303 -24.40 0.04 13.39
CA THR A 303 -25.21 -0.05 12.17
C THR A 303 -24.34 -0.16 10.92
N CYS A 304 -23.32 0.70 10.77
CA CYS A 304 -22.39 0.61 9.64
C CYS A 304 -21.63 -0.72 9.61
N LEU A 305 -21.18 -1.20 10.77
CA LEU A 305 -20.46 -2.47 10.89
C LEU A 305 -21.33 -3.66 10.48
N MET A 306 -22.58 -3.71 10.94
CA MET A 306 -23.53 -4.76 10.54
C MET A 306 -23.83 -4.73 9.04
N LEU A 307 -23.99 -3.55 8.43
CA LEU A 307 -24.18 -3.43 6.98
C LEU A 307 -22.96 -3.98 6.22
N SER A 308 -21.74 -3.70 6.69
CA SER A 308 -20.52 -4.20 6.06
C SER A 308 -20.36 -5.73 6.14
N GLY A 309 -20.85 -6.36 7.21
CA GLY A 309 -20.82 -7.82 7.37
C GLY A 309 -21.82 -8.58 6.49
N VAL A 310 -22.89 -7.91 6.04
CA VAL A 310 -23.95 -8.50 5.20
C VAL A 310 -23.68 -8.33 3.70
N SER A 311 -22.76 -7.45 3.31
CA SER A 311 -22.35 -7.26 1.90
C SER A 311 -21.91 -8.60 1.29
N LYS A 312 -22.71 -9.11 0.34
CA LYS A 312 -22.42 -10.33 -0.42
C LYS A 312 -21.32 -10.13 -1.45
#